data_AF-A0A2D3C4I4-F1
#
_entry.id   AF-A0A2D3C4I4-F1
#
_cell.length_a   1.000
_cell.length_b   1.000
_cell.length_c   1.000
_cell.angle_alpha   90.00
_cell.angle_beta   90.00
_cell.angle_gamma   90.00
#
_symmetry.space_group_name_H-M   'P 1'
#
loop_
_entity.id
_entity.type
_entity.pdbx_description
1 polymer ?
#
loop_
_entity_poly.entity_id
_entity_poly.type
_entity_poly.pdbx_seq_one_letter_code
_entity_poly.pdbx_strand_id
1 'polypeptide(L)'
;MNNWLKFVGIILLIFLTIGCTDSENTDDTIEEVTSVADKPPEYNRDLVRNYEIIETTDDPWGDAIRKQYRVIIPSNITKEELKSTLIQIIVDETSENNNIDAICIFAYDRKEDVNGAYTFGTVDWCPNGNWGDVTSEIAKTNDRTTYEYVFRIKDKVGNENIERPTDLEFEIDDYYSECSDAEWDKIDLSDPYAIVDEDVIYQKVADKYGITKEEAEDICIKVTIYKMK
;
A
#
# COMPACT_ATOMS: atom_id res chain seq x y z
N MET A 1 11.81 -22.31 6.32
CA MET A 1 13.00 -21.55 5.88
C MET A 1 12.49 -20.34 5.13
N ASN A 2 12.87 -19.16 5.60
CA ASN A 2 12.22 -17.87 5.36
C ASN A 2 12.40 -17.39 3.91
N ASN A 3 11.30 -17.03 3.25
CA ASN A 3 11.25 -16.47 1.88
C ASN A 3 11.38 -14.93 1.86
N TRP A 4 11.96 -14.31 2.88
CA TRP A 4 11.91 -12.87 3.10
C TRP A 4 13.06 -12.07 2.49
N LEU A 5 13.78 -12.61 1.49
CA LEU A 5 15.06 -12.03 1.02
C LEU A 5 15.25 -11.98 -0.50
N LYS A 6 14.16 -11.87 -1.28
CA LYS A 6 14.24 -11.74 -2.76
C LYS A 6 13.85 -10.37 -3.33
N PHE A 7 13.55 -9.36 -2.51
CA PHE A 7 13.04 -8.06 -3.00
C PHE A 7 14.06 -6.91 -3.01
N VAL A 8 15.36 -7.20 -3.15
CA VAL A 8 16.36 -6.16 -3.40
C VAL A 8 17.14 -6.53 -4.65
N GLY A 9 16.66 -6.04 -5.79
CA GLY A 9 17.18 -6.38 -7.12
C GLY A 9 17.10 -5.22 -8.10
N ILE A 10 17.96 -4.22 -7.89
CA ILE A 10 18.65 -3.43 -8.92
C ILE A 10 17.76 -2.71 -9.95
N ILE A 11 17.44 -1.46 -9.66
CA ILE A 11 17.18 -0.42 -10.67
C ILE A 11 18.47 -0.21 -11.47
N LEU A 12 18.54 -0.74 -12.69
CA LEU A 12 19.59 -0.39 -13.64
C LEU A 12 19.01 0.57 -14.69
N LEU A 13 19.44 1.83 -14.62
CA LEU A 13 19.18 2.86 -15.62
C LEU A 13 19.68 2.42 -17.00
N ILE A 14 18.80 2.47 -18.01
CA ILE A 14 19.19 2.61 -19.41
C ILE A 14 18.67 3.96 -19.90
N PHE A 15 19.57 4.94 -19.98
CA PHE A 15 19.40 6.12 -20.81
C PHE A 15 19.66 5.70 -22.26
N LEU A 16 18.64 5.75 -23.12
CA LEU A 16 18.82 6.01 -24.55
C LEU A 16 17.61 6.79 -25.08
N THR A 17 17.93 7.98 -25.54
CA THR A 17 17.09 9.06 -26.06
C THR A 17 16.32 8.67 -27.32
N ILE A 18 15.05 9.07 -27.43
CA ILE A 18 14.44 9.91 -28.49
C ILE A 18 12.91 9.92 -28.28
N GLY A 19 12.34 11.11 -28.09
CA GLY A 19 10.89 11.35 -28.17
C GLY A 19 10.31 12.01 -26.92
N CYS A 20 10.35 13.35 -26.87
CA CYS A 20 9.55 14.14 -25.93
C CYS A 20 8.06 13.87 -26.20
N THR A 21 7.43 13.10 -25.33
CA THR A 21 6.01 13.22 -25.01
C THR A 21 5.95 13.35 -23.51
N ASP A 22 5.35 14.44 -23.05
CA ASP A 22 5.24 14.80 -21.64
C ASP A 22 4.66 13.63 -20.85
N SER A 23 5.54 12.90 -20.17
CA SER A 23 5.19 11.95 -19.13
C SER A 23 4.65 12.79 -17.98
N GLU A 24 3.34 12.97 -17.93
CA GLU A 24 2.65 13.44 -16.75
C GLU A 24 3.09 12.54 -15.59
N ASN A 25 3.95 13.12 -14.74
CA ASN A 25 4.37 12.54 -13.49
C ASN A 25 3.07 12.28 -12.71
N THR A 26 2.66 11.02 -12.57
CA THR A 26 1.61 10.64 -11.62
C THR A 26 2.20 10.83 -10.23
N ASP A 27 2.23 12.10 -9.83
CA ASP A 27 2.58 12.56 -8.51
C ASP A 27 1.59 11.88 -7.57
N ASP A 28 2.02 10.84 -6.86
CA ASP A 28 1.33 10.42 -5.64
C ASP A 28 1.22 11.70 -4.83
N THR A 29 0.03 12.29 -4.76
CA THR A 29 -0.17 13.54 -4.03
C THR A 29 0.00 13.22 -2.55
N ILE A 30 1.25 13.28 -2.08
CA ILE A 30 1.59 13.10 -0.67
C ILE A 30 1.01 14.31 0.06
N GLU A 31 -0.22 14.17 0.56
CA GLU A 31 -0.71 15.02 1.65
C GLU A 31 0.06 14.64 2.91
N GLU A 32 1.27 15.19 3.04
CA GLU A 32 2.06 15.12 4.25
C GLU A 32 1.37 15.98 5.32
N VAL A 33 0.53 15.33 6.12
CA VAL A 33 -0.01 15.92 7.34
C VAL A 33 0.83 15.39 8.48
N THR A 34 1.71 16.24 9.02
CA THR A 34 2.45 15.99 10.26
C THR A 34 1.73 16.66 11.43
N SER A 35 1.53 15.91 12.50
CA SER A 35 1.03 16.47 13.76
C SER A 35 1.69 15.79 14.95
N VAL A 36 2.13 16.59 15.91
CA VAL A 36 2.83 16.14 17.12
C VAL A 36 1.89 15.34 18.03
N ALA A 37 2.35 14.21 18.55
CA ALA A 37 1.57 13.18 19.23
C ALA A 37 0.76 13.67 20.45
N ASP A 38 1.19 14.72 21.14
CA ASP A 38 0.43 15.31 22.26
C ASP A 38 -0.91 15.92 21.82
N LYS A 39 -1.09 16.15 20.52
CA LYS A 39 -2.36 16.52 19.89
C LYS A 39 -2.48 15.75 18.57
N PRO A 40 -3.05 14.53 18.56
CA PRO A 40 -3.33 13.83 17.31
C PRO A 40 -4.10 14.78 16.36
N PRO A 41 -3.85 14.68 15.05
CA PRO A 41 -4.55 15.52 14.07
C PRO A 41 -6.04 15.18 14.18
N GLU A 42 -6.94 16.16 13.97
CA GLU A 42 -8.41 16.11 14.22
C GLU A 42 -8.99 14.70 14.44
N TYR A 43 -8.68 14.09 15.59
CA TYR A 43 -9.12 12.73 15.87
C TYR A 43 -10.56 12.83 16.33
N ASN A 44 -11.45 12.25 15.53
CA ASN A 44 -12.86 12.20 15.85
C ASN A 44 -13.31 10.75 15.89
N ARG A 45 -13.58 10.25 17.10
CA ARG A 45 -14.07 8.88 17.32
C ARG A 45 -15.35 8.58 16.54
N ASP A 46 -16.19 9.58 16.30
CA ASP A 46 -17.45 9.40 15.55
C ASP A 46 -17.22 9.16 14.05
N LEU A 47 -16.01 9.45 13.54
CA LEU A 47 -15.60 9.19 12.16
C LEU A 47 -14.90 7.83 11.98
N VAL A 48 -14.65 7.09 13.05
CA VAL A 48 -14.02 5.77 12.98
C VAL A 48 -14.94 4.81 12.24
N ARG A 49 -14.39 4.13 11.23
CA ARG A 49 -15.07 3.09 10.46
C ARG A 49 -14.67 1.71 10.95
N ASN A 50 -15.48 0.71 10.63
CA ASN A 50 -15.11 -0.68 10.85
C ASN A 50 -13.85 -1.00 10.04
N TYR A 51 -12.99 -1.85 10.60
CA TYR A 51 -11.78 -2.32 9.95
C TYR A 51 -11.52 -3.78 10.33
N GLU A 52 -10.69 -4.47 9.54
CA GLU A 52 -10.18 -5.81 9.83
C GLU A 52 -8.65 -5.79 9.72
N ILE A 53 -7.95 -6.18 10.78
CA ILE A 53 -6.50 -6.42 10.72
C ILE A 53 -6.27 -7.79 10.09
N ILE A 54 -5.65 -7.81 8.92
CA ILE A 54 -5.39 -9.06 8.16
C ILE A 54 -4.01 -9.63 8.51
N GLU A 55 -3.03 -8.75 8.70
CA GLU A 55 -1.66 -9.13 8.98
C GLU A 55 -1.05 -8.17 10.00
N THR A 56 -0.24 -8.75 10.90
CA THR A 56 0.64 -8.02 11.80
C THR A 56 2.05 -8.57 11.65
N THR A 57 3.00 -7.68 11.41
CA THR A 57 4.42 -8.02 11.24
C THR A 57 5.26 -7.31 12.29
N ASP A 58 6.12 -8.08 12.94
CA ASP A 58 7.14 -7.58 13.86
C ASP A 58 8.39 -7.19 13.07
N ASP A 59 8.85 -5.95 13.21
CA ASP A 59 10.07 -5.45 12.58
C ASP A 59 11.03 -4.84 13.62
N PRO A 60 11.52 -5.63 14.60
CA PRO A 60 12.36 -5.11 15.67
C PRO A 60 13.66 -4.52 15.14
N TRP A 61 14.07 -3.36 15.67
CA TRP A 61 15.36 -2.72 15.33
C TRP A 61 16.13 -2.37 16.59
N GLY A 62 17.19 -3.13 16.87
CA GLY A 62 17.91 -3.00 18.13
C GLY A 62 16.99 -3.32 19.31
N ASP A 63 16.83 -2.37 20.23
CA ASP A 63 15.93 -2.51 21.40
C ASP A 63 14.48 -2.10 21.09
N ALA A 64 14.21 -1.52 19.92
CA ALA A 64 12.91 -0.95 19.59
C ALA A 64 11.89 -2.00 19.11
N ILE A 65 10.67 -1.92 19.63
CA ILE A 65 9.53 -2.74 19.19
C ILE A 65 8.76 -1.97 18.13
N ARG A 66 8.91 -2.36 16.86
CA ARG A 66 8.17 -1.76 15.74
C ARG A 66 7.16 -2.76 15.17
N LYS A 67 5.98 -2.27 14.82
CA LYS A 67 4.88 -3.06 14.29
C LYS A 67 4.42 -2.53 12.95
N GLN A 68 4.11 -3.43 12.04
CA GLN A 68 3.41 -3.11 10.79
C GLN A 68 2.08 -3.83 10.78
N TYR A 69 1.02 -3.13 10.38
CA TYR A 69 -0.32 -3.68 10.25
C TYR A 69 -0.80 -3.52 8.81
N ARG A 70 -1.46 -4.55 8.28
CA ARG A 70 -2.23 -4.45 7.04
C ARG A 70 -3.71 -4.57 7.35
N VAL A 71 -4.49 -3.57 6.96
CA VAL A 71 -5.88 -3.44 7.40
C VAL A 71 -6.83 -3.25 6.22
N ILE A 72 -7.98 -3.94 6.26
CA ILE A 72 -9.09 -3.70 5.33
C ILE A 72 -10.03 -2.69 5.93
N ILE A 73 -10.41 -1.71 5.12
CA ILE A 73 -11.33 -0.63 5.46
C ILE A 73 -12.40 -0.56 4.35
N PRO A 74 -13.68 -0.31 4.69
CA PRO A 74 -14.75 -0.18 3.69
C PRO A 74 -14.41 0.81 2.57
N SER A 75 -14.74 0.43 1.33
CA SER A 75 -14.36 1.20 0.13
C SER A 75 -14.99 2.60 0.05
N ASN A 76 -16.16 2.78 0.67
CA ASN A 76 -16.85 4.07 0.76
C ASN A 76 -16.44 4.78 2.04
N ILE A 77 -15.33 5.51 1.97
CA ILE A 77 -14.74 6.23 3.10
C ILE A 77 -14.19 7.59 2.66
N THR A 78 -14.31 8.59 3.53
CA THR A 78 -13.69 9.90 3.32
C THR A 78 -12.24 9.93 3.84
N LYS A 79 -11.42 10.91 3.43
CA LYS A 79 -10.06 11.08 3.94
C LYS A 79 -10.02 11.22 5.48
N GLU A 80 -10.96 11.96 6.06
CA GLU A 80 -11.02 12.20 7.51
C GLU A 80 -11.47 10.96 8.30
N GLU A 81 -12.40 10.19 7.73
CA GLU A 81 -12.78 8.88 8.29
C GLU A 81 -11.62 7.88 8.24
N LEU A 82 -10.86 7.87 7.14
CA LEU A 82 -9.66 7.03 7.02
C LEU A 82 -8.63 7.42 8.09
N LYS A 83 -8.26 8.71 8.19
CA LYS A 83 -7.31 9.20 9.21
C LYS A 83 -7.77 8.83 10.63
N SER A 84 -9.03 9.11 10.96
CA SER A 84 -9.58 8.80 12.29
C SER A 84 -9.53 7.30 12.61
N THR A 85 -9.81 6.45 11.61
CA THR A 85 -9.74 4.99 11.75
C THR A 85 -8.30 4.52 11.98
N LEU A 86 -7.34 5.06 11.23
CA LEU A 86 -5.93 4.71 11.37
C LEU A 86 -5.34 5.17 12.71
N ILE A 87 -5.70 6.37 13.18
CA ILE A 87 -5.33 6.87 14.51
C ILE A 87 -5.92 5.97 15.59
N GLN A 88 -7.19 5.56 15.45
CA GLN A 88 -7.85 4.67 16.41
C GLN A 88 -7.07 3.36 16.59
N ILE A 89 -6.64 2.74 15.49
CA ILE A 89 -5.85 1.49 15.54
C ILE A 89 -4.55 1.73 16.34
N ILE A 90 -3.82 2.81 16.07
CA ILE A 90 -2.60 3.14 16.81
C ILE A 90 -2.89 3.34 18.30
N VAL A 91 -3.96 4.07 18.64
CA VAL A 91 -4.38 4.30 20.03
C VAL A 91 -4.72 2.97 20.72
N ASP A 92 -5.47 2.10 20.06
CA ASP A 92 -5.87 0.80 20.62
C ASP A 92 -4.62 -0.06 20.88
N GLU A 93 -3.78 -0.26 19.87
CA GLU A 93 -2.57 -1.10 19.96
C GLU A 93 -1.57 -0.58 21.00
N THR A 94 -1.35 0.74 21.06
CA THR A 94 -0.42 1.35 22.04
C THR A 94 -1.01 1.40 23.45
N SER A 95 -2.34 1.40 23.60
CA SER A 95 -3.00 1.27 24.90
C SER A 95 -2.91 -0.14 25.47
N GLU A 96 -2.93 -1.16 24.61
CA GLU A 96 -2.75 -2.56 24.99
C GLU A 96 -1.29 -2.91 25.27
N ASN A 97 -0.36 -2.35 24.49
CA ASN A 97 1.07 -2.51 24.68
C ASN A 97 1.82 -1.17 24.52
N ASN A 98 2.04 -0.51 25.64
CA ASN A 98 2.75 0.77 25.70
C ASN A 98 4.27 0.68 25.44
N ASN A 99 4.82 -0.51 25.18
CA ASN A 99 6.22 -0.69 24.79
C ASN A 99 6.40 -0.67 23.26
N ILE A 100 5.32 -0.54 22.49
CA ILE A 100 5.45 -0.34 21.04
C ILE A 100 6.08 1.04 20.79
N ASP A 101 7.16 1.06 20.03
CA ASP A 101 7.98 2.24 19.74
C ASP A 101 7.73 2.83 18.37
N ALA A 102 7.17 2.07 17.42
CA ALA A 102 6.65 2.62 16.18
C ALA A 102 5.59 1.72 15.57
N ILE A 103 4.64 2.34 14.87
CA ILE A 103 3.59 1.66 14.13
C ILE A 103 3.56 2.19 12.70
N CYS A 104 3.40 1.30 11.72
CA CYS A 104 3.04 1.62 10.35
C CYS A 104 1.77 0.84 10.04
N ILE A 105 0.80 1.49 9.43
CA ILE A 105 -0.42 0.84 8.97
C ILE A 105 -0.53 1.04 7.47
N PHE A 106 -0.74 -0.05 6.75
CA PHE A 106 -1.09 -0.09 5.33
C PHE A 106 -2.58 -0.36 5.20
N ALA A 107 -3.32 0.58 4.60
CA ALA A 107 -4.77 0.50 4.45
C ALA A 107 -5.18 0.05 3.04
N TYR A 108 -6.14 -0.87 3.00
CA TYR A 108 -6.65 -1.47 1.77
C TYR A 108 -8.18 -1.44 1.75
N ASP A 109 -8.74 -1.41 0.55
CA ASP A 109 -10.18 -1.50 0.29
C ASP A 109 -10.64 -2.92 -0.10
N ARG A 110 -9.69 -3.83 -0.35
CA ARG A 110 -9.91 -5.23 -0.75
C ARG A 110 -8.90 -6.16 -0.09
N LYS A 111 -9.32 -7.37 0.23
CA LYS A 111 -8.47 -8.38 0.87
C LYS A 111 -7.45 -8.97 -0.09
N GLU A 112 -7.79 -9.03 -1.36
CA GLU A 112 -6.97 -9.60 -2.42
C GLU A 112 -5.70 -8.77 -2.66
N ASP A 113 -5.75 -7.47 -2.36
CA ASP A 113 -4.66 -6.52 -2.60
C ASP A 113 -3.65 -6.43 -1.44
N VAL A 114 -3.88 -7.10 -0.31
CA VAL A 114 -3.08 -6.91 0.93
C VAL A 114 -1.62 -7.28 0.77
N ASN A 115 -1.25 -8.15 -0.17
CA ASN A 115 0.14 -8.54 -0.38
C ASN A 115 0.94 -7.50 -1.20
N GLY A 116 0.24 -6.53 -1.82
CA GLY A 116 0.84 -5.46 -2.62
C GLY A 116 1.12 -4.18 -1.83
N ALA A 117 1.35 -3.10 -2.57
CA ALA A 117 1.31 -1.75 -2.03
C ALA A 117 -0.11 -1.41 -1.55
N TYR A 118 -0.23 -0.50 -0.58
CA TYR A 118 -1.51 -0.05 -0.06
C TYR A 118 -2.41 0.51 -1.16
N THR A 119 -3.72 0.30 -1.05
CA THR A 119 -4.69 0.87 -2.01
C THR A 119 -5.36 2.13 -1.48
N PHE A 120 -5.35 2.41 -0.17
CA PHE A 120 -5.92 3.65 0.38
C PHE A 120 -4.90 4.62 0.94
N GLY A 121 -3.94 4.11 1.69
CA GLY A 121 -2.93 4.96 2.28
C GLY A 121 -2.10 4.25 3.33
N THR A 122 -1.19 5.03 3.92
CA THR A 122 -0.44 4.63 5.09
C THR A 122 -0.54 5.68 6.19
N VAL A 123 -0.32 5.23 7.43
CA VAL A 123 0.09 6.11 8.52
C VAL A 123 1.34 5.54 9.19
N ASP A 124 2.30 6.40 9.46
CA ASP A 124 3.41 6.12 10.37
C ASP A 124 3.21 6.87 11.68
N TRP A 125 3.35 6.17 12.80
CA TRP A 125 3.44 6.74 14.13
C TRP A 125 4.82 6.44 14.71
N CYS A 126 5.69 7.45 14.69
CA CYS A 126 7.10 7.33 15.06
C CYS A 126 7.73 8.71 15.39
N PRO A 127 8.92 8.76 16.01
CA PRO A 127 9.63 10.00 16.31
C PRO A 127 9.91 10.82 15.05
N ASN A 128 9.60 12.12 15.08
CA ASN A 128 9.77 13.08 13.97
C ASN A 128 9.15 12.59 12.64
N GLY A 129 8.15 11.71 12.72
CA GLY A 129 7.52 11.13 11.53
C GLY A 129 8.41 10.19 10.71
N ASN A 130 9.57 9.80 11.23
CA ASN A 130 10.52 8.93 10.54
C ASN A 130 10.77 7.62 11.30
N TRP A 131 10.48 6.50 10.64
CA TRP A 131 10.70 5.16 11.17
C TRP A 131 12.14 4.89 11.63
N GLY A 132 13.13 5.53 11.00
CA GLY A 132 14.55 5.39 11.35
C GLY A 132 14.98 6.14 12.61
N ASP A 133 14.15 7.05 13.12
CA ASP A 133 14.49 7.91 14.26
C ASP A 133 14.18 7.26 15.61
N VAL A 134 13.64 6.04 15.61
CA VAL A 134 13.46 5.26 16.84
C VAL A 134 14.82 4.82 17.38
N THR A 135 15.21 5.40 18.51
CA THR A 135 16.48 5.09 19.18
C THR A 135 16.27 4.14 20.37
N SER A 136 17.32 3.42 20.78
CA SER A 136 17.31 2.64 22.03
C SER A 136 17.00 3.49 23.26
N GLU A 137 17.31 4.79 23.25
CA GLU A 137 16.99 5.69 24.37
C GLU A 137 15.49 5.93 24.43
N ILE A 138 14.85 6.25 23.30
CA ILE A 138 13.39 6.41 23.19
C ILE A 138 12.66 5.13 23.64
N ALA A 139 13.17 3.96 23.24
CA ALA A 139 12.61 2.67 23.65
C ALA A 139 12.71 2.43 25.16
N LYS A 140 13.82 2.86 25.79
CA LYS A 140 14.05 2.68 27.23
C LYS A 140 13.27 3.66 28.09
N THR A 141 13.16 4.91 27.66
CA THR A 141 12.51 5.98 28.44
C THR A 141 11.02 6.07 28.16
N ASN A 142 10.54 5.45 27.08
CA ASN A 142 9.19 5.59 26.56
C ASN A 142 8.81 7.07 26.31
N ASP A 143 9.78 7.89 25.92
CA ASP A 143 9.54 9.30 25.58
C ASP A 143 8.85 9.40 24.21
N ARG A 144 7.63 9.95 24.20
CA ARG A 144 6.80 10.10 22.99
C ARG A 144 6.61 11.57 22.56
N THR A 145 7.35 12.50 23.18
CA THR A 145 7.16 13.95 22.97
C THR A 145 7.42 14.42 21.53
N THR A 146 8.23 13.69 20.76
CA THR A 146 8.55 14.00 19.36
C THR A 146 7.79 13.13 18.36
N TYR A 147 6.85 12.29 18.81
CA TYR A 147 6.15 11.40 17.89
C TYR A 147 5.22 12.19 17.00
N GLU A 148 5.05 11.73 15.77
CA GLU A 148 4.14 12.32 14.80
C GLU A 148 3.33 11.22 14.11
N TYR A 149 2.15 11.60 13.66
CA TYR A 149 1.40 10.81 12.69
C TYR A 149 1.72 11.37 11.30
N VAL A 150 2.25 10.54 10.41
CA VAL A 150 2.55 10.90 9.01
C VAL A 150 1.65 10.10 8.10
N PHE A 151 0.70 10.78 7.47
CA PHE A 151 -0.23 10.16 6.54
C PHE A 151 0.28 10.25 5.11
N ARG A 152 0.05 9.20 4.33
CA ARG A 152 0.15 9.22 2.86
C ARG A 152 -1.12 8.61 2.31
N ILE A 153 -2.04 9.44 1.84
CA ILE A 153 -3.38 9.01 1.43
C ILE A 153 -3.52 9.19 -0.07
N LYS A 154 -4.04 8.15 -0.72
CA LYS A 154 -4.34 8.13 -2.15
C LYS A 154 -5.47 9.11 -2.50
N ASP A 155 -5.38 9.73 -3.67
CA ASP A 155 -6.35 10.73 -4.14
C ASP A 155 -7.74 10.16 -4.38
N LYS A 156 -7.87 8.85 -4.60
CA LYS A 156 -9.19 8.22 -4.71
C LYS A 156 -9.99 8.23 -3.41
N VAL A 157 -9.34 8.35 -2.25
CA VAL A 157 -10.03 8.30 -0.97
C VAL A 157 -10.92 9.53 -0.82
N GLY A 158 -12.24 9.30 -0.71
CA GLY A 158 -13.24 10.37 -0.65
C GLY A 158 -13.45 11.14 -1.97
N ASN A 159 -12.91 10.69 -3.10
CA ASN A 159 -13.07 11.35 -4.39
C ASN A 159 -14.13 10.66 -5.25
N GLU A 160 -15.31 11.29 -5.34
CA GLU A 160 -16.46 10.78 -6.10
C GLU A 160 -16.24 10.75 -7.63
N ASN A 161 -15.22 11.45 -8.14
CA ASN A 161 -14.90 11.46 -9.58
C ASN A 161 -14.06 10.26 -10.02
N ILE A 162 -13.57 9.45 -9.07
CA ILE A 162 -12.81 8.24 -9.38
C ILE A 162 -13.75 7.05 -9.28
N GLU A 163 -14.13 6.53 -10.44
CA GLU A 163 -15.00 5.36 -10.53
C GLU A 163 -14.27 4.12 -10.02
N ARG A 164 -14.88 3.43 -9.05
CA ARG A 164 -14.41 2.13 -8.58
C ARG A 164 -14.70 1.06 -9.66
N PRO A 165 -13.71 0.22 -10.03
CA PRO A 165 -13.96 -0.95 -10.85
C PRO A 165 -15.06 -1.85 -10.26
N THR A 166 -15.81 -2.49 -11.13
CA THR A 166 -16.82 -3.48 -10.73
C THR A 166 -16.15 -4.72 -10.14
N ASP A 167 -16.90 -5.52 -9.39
CA ASP A 167 -16.39 -6.79 -8.86
C ASP A 167 -15.91 -7.74 -9.97
N LEU A 168 -16.55 -7.72 -11.14
CA LEU A 168 -16.12 -8.49 -12.31
C LEU A 168 -14.81 -7.97 -12.90
N GLU A 169 -14.63 -6.65 -12.99
CA GLU A 169 -13.38 -6.05 -13.46
C GLU A 169 -12.22 -6.39 -12.52
N PHE A 170 -12.46 -6.38 -11.21
CA PHE A 170 -11.49 -6.86 -10.23
C PHE A 170 -11.19 -8.36 -10.38
N GLU A 171 -12.21 -9.21 -10.58
CA GLU A 171 -12.02 -10.65 -10.80
C GLU A 171 -11.18 -10.95 -12.06
N ILE A 172 -11.34 -10.13 -13.11
CA ILE A 172 -10.55 -10.20 -14.34
C ILE A 172 -9.09 -9.83 -14.05
N ASP A 173 -8.84 -8.72 -13.34
CA ASP A 173 -7.50 -8.25 -12.96
C ASP A 173 -6.77 -9.22 -12.01
N ASP A 174 -7.49 -9.80 -11.04
CA ASP A 174 -6.93 -10.80 -10.13
C ASP A 174 -6.49 -12.05 -10.93
N TYR A 175 -7.31 -12.50 -11.90
CA TYR A 175 -6.93 -13.62 -12.76
C TYR A 175 -5.79 -13.28 -13.73
N TYR A 176 -5.72 -12.04 -14.21
CA TYR A 176 -4.56 -11.55 -14.96
C TYR A 176 -3.28 -11.66 -14.12
N SER A 177 -3.35 -11.23 -12.85
CA SER A 177 -2.23 -11.28 -11.92
C SER A 177 -1.77 -12.72 -11.65
N GLU A 178 -2.70 -13.65 -11.43
CA GLU A 178 -2.40 -15.09 -11.31
C GLU A 178 -1.70 -15.65 -12.56
N CYS A 179 -2.18 -15.28 -13.75
CA CYS A 179 -1.57 -15.70 -15.01
C CYS A 179 -0.17 -15.09 -15.19
N SER A 180 0.01 -13.83 -14.79
CA SER A 180 1.28 -13.12 -14.84
C SER A 180 2.33 -13.77 -13.95
N ASP A 181 1.99 -14.03 -12.68
CA ASP A 181 2.85 -14.73 -11.73
C ASP A 181 3.28 -16.10 -12.28
N ALA A 182 2.35 -16.85 -12.88
CA ALA A 182 2.63 -18.15 -13.47
C ALA A 182 3.56 -18.07 -14.69
N GLU A 183 3.54 -16.98 -15.48
CA GLU A 183 4.51 -16.78 -16.57
C GLU A 183 5.86 -16.29 -16.05
N TRP A 184 5.89 -15.44 -15.02
CA TRP A 184 7.11 -15.00 -14.35
C TRP A 184 7.93 -16.17 -13.79
N ASP A 185 7.26 -17.17 -13.22
CA ASP A 185 7.90 -18.39 -12.70
C ASP A 185 8.63 -19.23 -13.78
N LYS A 186 8.34 -18.99 -15.07
CA LYS A 186 8.95 -19.71 -16.19
C LYS A 186 10.16 -18.99 -16.78
N ILE A 187 10.42 -17.75 -16.38
CA ILE A 187 11.52 -16.96 -16.92
C ILE A 187 12.87 -17.57 -16.52
N ASP A 188 13.75 -17.71 -17.50
CA ASP A 188 15.16 -18.03 -17.26
C ASP A 188 15.89 -16.78 -16.78
N LEU A 189 16.03 -16.66 -15.45
CA LEU A 189 16.75 -15.55 -14.82
C LEU A 189 18.25 -15.49 -15.17
N SER A 190 18.79 -16.49 -15.87
CA SER A 190 20.17 -16.43 -16.41
C SER A 190 20.26 -15.66 -17.73
N ASP A 191 19.14 -15.50 -18.44
CA ASP A 191 19.04 -14.66 -19.62
C ASP A 191 18.63 -13.24 -19.22
N PRO A 192 19.52 -12.24 -19.37
CA PRO A 192 19.20 -10.85 -19.02
C PRO A 192 18.16 -10.19 -19.92
N TYR A 193 17.73 -10.86 -21.00
CA TYR A 193 16.70 -10.38 -21.93
C TYR A 193 15.38 -11.13 -21.82
N ALA A 194 15.27 -12.15 -20.96
CA ALA A 194 14.03 -12.88 -20.80
C ALA A 194 12.96 -11.99 -20.12
N ILE A 195 11.82 -11.85 -20.79
CA ILE A 195 10.67 -11.05 -20.35
C ILE A 195 9.39 -11.85 -20.49
N VAL A 196 8.37 -11.47 -19.72
CA VAL A 196 7.02 -12.04 -19.84
C VAL A 196 6.37 -11.49 -21.11
N ASP A 197 5.73 -12.37 -21.87
CA ASP A 197 4.89 -11.99 -23.00
C ASP A 197 3.47 -11.69 -22.50
N GLU A 198 3.18 -10.42 -22.25
CA GLU A 198 1.88 -9.97 -21.73
C GLU A 198 0.72 -10.25 -22.71
N ASP A 199 0.99 -10.30 -24.02
CA ASP A 199 -0.02 -10.63 -25.03
C ASP A 199 -0.58 -12.04 -24.83
N VAL A 200 0.27 -12.98 -24.43
CA VAL A 200 -0.14 -14.35 -24.09
C VAL A 200 -1.02 -14.37 -22.84
N ILE A 201 -0.74 -13.49 -21.87
CA ILE A 201 -1.54 -13.40 -20.64
C ILE A 201 -2.91 -12.81 -20.95
N TYR A 202 -2.98 -11.66 -21.61
CA TYR A 202 -4.25 -11.03 -21.97
C TYR A 202 -5.11 -11.93 -22.85
N GLN A 203 -4.50 -12.70 -23.77
CA GLN A 203 -5.26 -13.67 -24.57
C GLN A 203 -5.89 -14.77 -23.70
N LYS A 204 -5.20 -15.27 -22.67
CA LYS A 204 -5.76 -16.26 -21.74
C LYS A 204 -6.89 -15.69 -20.88
N VAL A 205 -6.76 -14.42 -20.46
CA VAL A 205 -7.81 -13.71 -19.73
C VAL A 205 -9.05 -13.56 -20.61
N ALA A 206 -8.85 -13.08 -21.85
CA ALA A 206 -9.89 -12.93 -22.86
C ALA A 206 -10.64 -14.26 -23.13
N ASP A 207 -9.91 -15.35 -23.34
CA ASP A 207 -10.47 -16.68 -23.56
C ASP A 207 -11.31 -17.18 -22.38
N LYS A 208 -10.89 -16.89 -21.13
CA LYS A 208 -11.61 -17.32 -19.92
C LYS A 208 -12.93 -16.58 -19.74
N TYR A 209 -12.94 -15.26 -19.95
CA TYR A 209 -14.10 -14.42 -19.69
C TYR A 209 -14.98 -14.18 -20.92
N GLY A 210 -14.57 -14.68 -22.10
CA GLY A 210 -15.33 -14.52 -23.34
C GLY A 210 -15.37 -13.07 -23.84
N ILE A 211 -14.31 -12.32 -23.58
CA ILE A 211 -14.10 -10.93 -24.02
C ILE A 211 -12.96 -10.88 -25.05
N THR A 212 -12.74 -9.74 -25.66
CA THR A 212 -11.57 -9.51 -26.52
C THR A 212 -10.30 -9.28 -25.70
N LYS A 213 -9.13 -9.47 -26.33
CA LYS A 213 -7.83 -9.16 -25.71
C LYS A 213 -7.74 -7.69 -25.30
N GLU A 214 -8.21 -6.79 -26.17
CA GLU A 214 -8.23 -5.33 -25.93
C GLU A 214 -9.13 -4.98 -24.74
N GLU A 215 -10.32 -5.59 -24.63
CA GLU A 215 -11.18 -5.40 -23.44
C GLU A 215 -10.52 -5.91 -22.16
N ALA A 216 -9.80 -7.04 -22.20
CA ALA A 216 -9.08 -7.55 -21.03
C ALA A 216 -7.97 -6.59 -20.58
N GLU A 217 -7.21 -6.05 -21.53
CA GLU A 217 -6.15 -5.07 -21.29
C GLU A 217 -6.72 -3.78 -20.69
N ASP A 218 -7.76 -3.21 -21.29
CA ASP A 218 -8.43 -2.00 -20.80
C ASP A 218 -8.93 -2.15 -19.36
N ILE A 219 -9.49 -3.32 -19.02
CA ILE A 219 -9.95 -3.62 -17.66
C ILE A 219 -8.78 -3.65 -16.68
N CYS A 220 -7.68 -4.33 -17.01
CA CYS A 220 -6.51 -4.42 -16.14
C CYS A 220 -5.85 -3.04 -15.95
N ILE A 221 -5.77 -2.23 -17.02
CA ILE A 221 -5.30 -0.84 -16.95
C ILE A 221 -6.22 -0.01 -16.03
N LYS A 222 -7.54 -0.11 -16.20
CA LYS A 222 -8.51 0.60 -15.35
C LYS A 222 -8.33 0.24 -13.87
N VAL A 223 -8.22 -1.05 -13.55
CA VAL A 223 -8.04 -1.53 -12.18
C VAL A 223 -6.69 -1.08 -11.62
N THR A 224 -5.61 -1.17 -12.40
CA THR A 224 -4.28 -0.70 -12.00
C THR A 224 -4.29 0.79 -11.69
N ILE A 225 -4.87 1.62 -12.57
CA ILE A 225 -5.01 3.06 -12.36
C ILE A 225 -5.83 3.34 -11.09
N TYR A 226 -6.92 2.61 -10.86
CA TYR A 226 -7.70 2.75 -9.63
C TYR A 226 -6.92 2.35 -8.38
N LYS A 227 -6.08 1.30 -8.43
CA LYS A 227 -5.22 0.91 -7.31
C LYS A 227 -4.11 1.93 -7.05
N MET A 228 -3.65 2.63 -8.09
CA MET A 228 -2.56 3.61 -8.03
C MET A 228 -3.01 4.99 -7.57
N LYS A 229 -4.17 5.48 -8.03
CA LYS A 229 -4.80 6.74 -7.60
C LYS A 229 -5.24 6.71 -6.16
#